data_AF-A0A7Z2SYS6-F1
#
_entry.id   AF-A0A7Z2SYS6-F1
#
_cell.length_a   1.000
_cell.length_b   1.000
_cell.length_c   1.000
_cell.angle_alpha   90.00
_cell.angle_beta   90.00
_cell.angle_gamma   90.00
#
_symmetry.space_group_name_H-M   'P 1'
#
loop_
_entity.id
_entity.type
_entity.pdbx_description
1 polymer ?
#
loop_
_entity_poly.entity_id
_entity_poly.type
_entity_poly.pdbx_seq_one_letter_code
_entity_poly.pdbx_strand_id
1 'polypeptide(L)' 'MKERMKNGMISAIMFAVFAVLFGYFVGGEIRWENVTGLAIGGFISWAFIIPRIRKLRGKKEE' A
#
# COMPACT_ATOMS: atom_id res chain seq x y z
N MET A 1 -6.48 -7.58 -15.55
CA MET A 1 -5.35 -6.98 -14.79
C MET A 1 -4.42 -8.06 -14.29
N LYS A 2 -3.09 -7.87 -14.33
CA LYS A 2 -2.15 -8.79 -13.66
C LYS A 2 -2.42 -8.77 -12.16
N GLU A 3 -2.36 -9.93 -11.51
CA GLU A 3 -2.73 -10.10 -10.09
C GLU A 3 -1.99 -9.13 -9.16
N ARG A 4 -0.73 -8.81 -9.46
CA ARG A 4 0.08 -7.83 -8.74
C ARG A 4 -0.50 -6.41 -8.77
N MET A 5 -1.07 -6.00 -9.91
CA MET A 5 -1.71 -4.68 -10.05
C MET A 5 -3.03 -4.64 -9.30
N LYS A 6 -3.79 -5.75 -9.32
CA LYS A 6 -5.00 -5.90 -8.50
C LYS A 6 -4.68 -5.76 -7.01
N ASN A 7 -3.64 -6.46 -6.55
CA ASN A 7 -3.20 -6.42 -5.15
C ASN A 7 -2.66 -5.03 -4.77
N GLY A 8 -1.95 -4.36 -5.68
CA GLY A 8 -1.54 -2.97 -5.52
C GLY A 8 -2.74 -2.03 -5.35
N MET A 9 -3.76 -2.12 -6.21
CA MET A 9 -4.96 -1.29 -6.11
C MET A 9 -5.73 -1.52 -4.80
N ILE A 10 -5.91 -2.77 -4.40
CA ILE A 10 -6.56 -3.10 -3.13
C ILE A 10 -5.77 -2.49 -1.96
N SER A 11 -4.45 -2.63 -1.97
CA SER A 11 -3.59 -2.05 -0.95
C SER A 11 -3.71 -0.52 -0.91
N ALA A 12 -3.68 0.15 -2.06
CA ALA A 12 -3.82 1.60 -2.15
C ALA A 12 -5.13 2.11 -1.53
N ILE A 13 -6.25 1.44 -1.83
CA ILE A 13 -7.56 1.77 -1.28
C ILE A 13 -7.57 1.56 0.23
N MET A 14 -7.05 0.42 0.72
CA MET A 14 -6.96 0.13 2.15
C MET A 14 -6.16 1.20 2.90
N PHE A 15 -5.01 1.61 2.36
CA PHE A 15 -4.18 2.64 2.98
C PHE A 15 -4.81 4.03 2.91
N ALA A 16 -5.51 4.36 1.81
CA ALA A 16 -6.26 5.62 1.72
C ALA A 16 -7.38 5.68 2.77
N VAL A 17 -8.15 4.59 2.91
CA VAL A 17 -9.22 4.48 3.92
C VAL A 17 -8.63 4.60 5.32
N PHE A 18 -7.54 3.89 5.61
CA PHE A 18 -6.84 4.00 6.90
C PHE A 18 -6.37 5.42 7.19
N ALA A 19 -5.80 6.12 6.19
CA ALA A 19 -5.32 7.48 6.35
C ALA A 19 -6.46 8.47 6.65
N VAL A 20 -7.61 8.30 5.98
CA VAL A 20 -8.80 9.12 6.23
C VAL A 20 -9.35 8.86 7.62
N LEU A 21 -9.52 7.59 8.01
CA LEU A 21 -10.02 7.22 9.34
C LEU A 21 -9.08 7.73 10.44
N PHE A 22 -7.77 7.54 10.27
CA PHE A 22 -6.78 8.01 11.23
C PHE A 22 -6.76 9.53 11.32
N GLY A 23 -6.79 10.23 10.18
CA GLY A 23 -6.89 11.69 10.16
C GLY A 23 -8.14 12.20 10.87
N TYR A 24 -9.29 11.59 10.59
CA TYR A 24 -10.57 11.98 11.20
C TYR A 24 -10.65 11.69 12.70
N PHE A 25 -10.35 10.46 13.13
CA PHE A 25 -10.54 10.03 14.52
C PHE A 25 -9.38 10.41 15.46
N VAL A 26 -8.15 10.46 14.95
CA VAL A 26 -6.94 10.67 15.78
C VAL A 26 -6.35 12.05 15.55
N GLY A 27 -6.27 12.49 14.30
CA GLY A 27 -5.67 13.79 13.95
C GLY A 27 -6.60 14.98 14.15
N GLY A 28 -7.92 14.77 14.11
CA GLY A 28 -8.91 15.86 14.07
C GLY A 28 -8.99 16.60 12.74
N GLU A 29 -8.15 16.24 11.76
CA GLU A 29 -8.13 16.80 10.41
C GLU A 29 -7.63 15.76 9.39
N ILE A 30 -8.19 15.81 8.18
CA ILE A 30 -7.76 14.95 7.08
C ILE A 30 -6.67 15.67 6.29
N ARG A 31 -5.43 15.19 6.44
CA ARG A 31 -4.28 15.65 5.65
C ARG A 31 -4.19 14.88 4.34
N TRP A 32 -4.61 15.49 3.24
CA TRP A 32 -4.68 14.85 1.93
C TRP A 32 -3.31 14.41 1.40
N GLU A 33 -2.23 15.06 1.82
CA GLU A 33 -0.86 14.66 1.52
C GLU A 33 -0.56 13.27 2.10
N ASN A 34 -1.05 12.99 3.31
CA ASN A 34 -0.89 11.68 3.95
C ASN A 34 -1.74 10.62 3.25
N VAL A 35 -2.98 10.94 2.88
CA VAL A 35 -3.88 10.01 2.18
C VAL A 35 -3.28 9.60 0.83
N THR A 36 -2.85 10.57 0.04
CA THR A 36 -2.24 10.34 -1.28
C THR A 36 -0.90 9.63 -1.16
N GLY A 37 -0.04 10.04 -0.22
CA GLY A 37 1.25 9.39 0.04
C GLY A 37 1.10 7.93 0.46
N LEU A 38 0.20 7.62 1.39
CA LEU A 38 -0.07 6.25 1.85
C LEU A 38 -0.72 5.39 0.75
N ALA A 39 -1.64 5.94 -0.04
CA ALA A 39 -2.25 5.23 -1.16
C ALA A 39 -1.20 4.83 -2.22
N ILE A 40 -0.35 5.78 -2.63
CA ILE A 40 0.73 5.53 -3.59
C ILE A 40 1.75 4.55 -3.01
N GLY A 41 2.16 4.75 -1.76
CA GLY A 41 3.10 3.87 -1.06
C GLY A 41 2.58 2.43 -0.95
N GLY A 42 1.29 2.26 -0.61
CA GLY A 42 0.61 0.97 -0.58
C GLY A 42 0.61 0.27 -1.94
N PHE A 43 0.23 1.02 -2.99
CA PHE A 43 0.27 0.50 -4.35
C PHE A 43 1.66 0.01 -4.75
N ILE A 44 2.67 0.86 -4.61
CA ILE A 44 4.05 0.53 -5.02
C ILE A 44 4.57 -0.68 -4.23
N SER A 45 4.26 -0.72 -2.93
CA SER A 45 4.68 -1.80 -2.05
C SER A 45 4.10 -3.15 -2.49
N TRP A 46 2.78 -3.24 -2.70
CA TRP A 46 2.14 -4.51 -3.07
C TRP A 46 2.31 -4.89 -4.54
N ALA A 47 2.41 -3.91 -5.44
CA ALA A 47 2.57 -4.18 -6.86
C ALA A 47 4.01 -4.56 -7.25
N PHE A 48 5.03 -4.00 -6.57
CA PHE A 48 6.43 -4.13 -6.98
C PHE A 48 7.37 -4.61 -5.88
N ILE A 49 7.32 -4.04 -4.68
CA ILE A 49 8.31 -4.32 -3.62
C ILE A 49 8.12 -5.71 -3.03
N ILE A 50 6.93 -6.03 -2.52
CA ILE A 50 6.62 -7.32 -1.89
C ILE A 50 6.84 -8.49 -2.87
N PRO A 51 6.37 -8.44 -4.14
CA PRO A 51 6.68 -9.49 -5.10
C PRO A 51 8.19 -9.70 -5.31
N ARG A 52 8.97 -8.61 -5.33
CA ARG A 52 10.42 -8.68 -5.47
C ARG A 52 11.08 -9.32 -4.24
N ILE A 53 10.66 -8.93 -3.04
CA ILE A 53 11.14 -9.52 -1.78
C ILE A 53 10.82 -11.02 -1.71
N ARG A 54 9.58 -11.42 -2.06
CA ARG A 54 9.18 -12.84 -2.09
C ARG A 54 10.05 -13.65 -3.06
N LYS A 55 10.36 -13.09 -4.24
CA LYS A 55 11.24 -13.73 -5.22
C LYS A 55 12.68 -13.88 -4.71
N LEU A 56 13.21 -12.88 -4.00
CA LEU A 56 14.55 -12.94 -3.41
C LEU A 56 14.63 -13.94 -2.25
N ARG A 57 13.57 -14.04 -1.45
CA ARG A 57 13.50 -15.01 -0.36
C ARG A 57 13.44 -16.45 -0.86
N GLY A 58 12.60 -16.73 -1.86
CA GLY A 58 12.52 -18.06 -2.46
C GLY A 58 13.83 -18.53 -3.12
N LYS A 59 14.66 -17.61 -3.63
CA LYS A 59 15.99 -17.92 -4.17
C LYS A 59 17.07 -18.21 -3.12
N LYS A 60 16.82 -17.88 -1.86
CA LYS A 60 17.76 -18.10 -0.75
C LYS A 60 17.54 -19.45 -0.05
N GLU A 61 16.42 -20.10 -0.35
CA GLU A 61 16.00 -21.38 0.24
C GLU A 61 16.24 -22.57 -0.72
N GLU A 62 16.75 -22.31 -1.93
CA GLU A 62 17.32 -23.29 -2.89
C GLU A 62 18.85 -23.25 -2.87
#